data_AF-A0A931S0C0-F1
#
_entry.id   AF-A0A931S0C0-F1
#
_cell.length_a   1.000
_cell.length_b   1.000
_cell.length_c   1.000
_cell.angle_alpha   90.00
_cell.angle_beta   90.00
_cell.angle_gamma   90.00
#
_symmetry.space_group_name_H-M   'P 1'
#
loop_
_entity.id
_entity.type
_entity.pdbx_description
1 polymer ?
#
loop_
_entity_poly.entity_id
_entity_poly.type
_entity_poly.pdbx_seq_one_letter_code
_entity_poly.pdbx_strand_id
1 'polypeptide(L)'
;MTKFLLILLLFPFSLFAWNGSDHQLIGKHALEPVKSNFQLGIPVQVTPLSALLKKLPAGIGDIWHFSNWLGIDPGIDIEEPVPELMGKETVTPIEVLSLYAIDPDDGRDQNLFDRDEKGKPIARYADQKWFGALEGPNSQAFRHIEKPPFSFRKPRSTFGFPFRAVGEASKRAEIWFQLSQLAFELGEDYWGWRFLANSFHYLQDLHNPYHAGQITPEMAFKGFRAWFEWGRQQEGFVGTFAHLISNSHRFFESYVANPRGHDEGLKQQALLALEGRDFQSPLSSVQKLAEEIRDQSNNFFPSLLDAVTEATDPRLLGPITYNSDDPGADNPEQFLRKRDSFQQANQKIFRITHGRFASAGSIMRSVVKKSLDERGKKKTEELIQQLNQLLEYETILLDSESPPHQ
;
A
#
# COMPACT_ATOMS: atom_id res chain seq x y z
N MET A 1 39.16 38.33 -2.11
CA MET A 1 37.73 38.24 -2.50
C MET A 1 37.43 36.79 -2.81
N THR A 2 37.03 36.03 -1.80
CA THR A 2 36.77 34.60 -1.88
C THR A 2 35.28 34.42 -2.15
N LYS A 3 34.92 33.96 -3.35
CA LYS A 3 33.53 33.73 -3.73
C LYS A 3 33.02 32.49 -2.99
N PHE A 4 32.07 32.69 -2.08
CA PHE A 4 31.23 31.63 -1.53
C PHE A 4 30.43 31.01 -2.69
N LEU A 5 30.71 29.75 -3.00
CA LEU A 5 29.85 28.94 -3.84
C LEU A 5 28.73 28.40 -2.94
N LEU A 6 27.55 28.99 -3.03
CA LEU A 6 26.35 28.46 -2.40
C LEU A 6 25.97 27.19 -3.16
N ILE A 7 26.31 26.02 -2.61
CA ILE A 7 25.78 24.75 -3.09
C ILE A 7 24.32 24.70 -2.66
N LEU A 8 23.44 25.15 -3.54
CA LEU A 8 22.01 24.85 -3.47
C LEU A 8 21.87 23.36 -3.78
N LEU A 9 21.76 22.55 -2.72
CA LEU A 9 21.25 21.18 -2.79
C LEU A 9 19.82 21.26 -3.36
N LEU A 10 19.71 21.08 -4.68
CA LEU A 10 18.45 20.78 -5.33
C LEU A 10 18.06 19.37 -4.87
N PHE A 11 17.21 19.29 -3.86
CA PHE A 11 16.43 18.09 -3.60
C PHE A 11 15.66 17.75 -4.89
N PRO A 12 15.67 16.50 -5.38
CA PRO A 12 14.60 16.08 -6.27
C PRO A 12 13.32 16.21 -5.45
N PHE A 13 12.50 17.18 -5.81
CA PHE A 13 11.23 17.43 -5.14
C PHE A 13 10.38 16.17 -5.27
N SER A 14 10.17 15.49 -4.15
CA SER A 14 9.38 14.27 -4.04
C SER A 14 7.99 14.51 -4.62
N LEU A 15 7.73 13.83 -5.73
CA LEU A 15 6.46 13.79 -6.44
C LEU A 15 5.48 13.12 -5.49
N PHE A 16 4.52 13.85 -4.97
CA PHE A 16 3.48 13.17 -4.23
C PHE A 16 2.64 12.43 -5.31
N ALA A 17 2.37 11.15 -5.10
CA ALA A 17 1.35 10.28 -5.72
C ALA A 17 1.18 9.14 -4.73
N TRP A 18 -0.04 8.70 -4.41
CA TRP A 18 -0.31 7.62 -3.44
C TRP A 18 0.23 6.29 -4.01
N ASN A 19 1.54 6.28 -4.16
CA ASN A 19 2.50 5.46 -4.87
C ASN A 19 3.83 5.66 -4.11
N GLY A 20 4.86 4.90 -4.45
CA GLY A 20 6.28 5.29 -4.31
C GLY A 20 6.64 6.25 -3.17
N SER A 21 6.62 7.53 -3.51
CA SER A 21 7.09 8.65 -2.70
C SER A 21 6.10 9.11 -1.60
N ASP A 22 4.81 8.76 -1.66
CA ASP A 22 3.82 9.16 -0.65
C ASP A 22 3.86 8.30 0.60
N HIS A 23 4.12 6.99 0.47
CA HIS A 23 4.25 6.10 1.63
C HIS A 23 5.30 6.65 2.61
N GLN A 24 6.38 7.22 2.06
CA GLN A 24 7.44 7.86 2.81
C GLN A 24 7.00 9.13 3.54
N LEU A 25 6.26 10.01 2.85
CA LEU A 25 5.79 11.28 3.40
C LEU A 25 4.69 11.06 4.44
N ILE A 26 3.80 10.10 4.22
CA ILE A 26 2.74 9.71 5.16
C ILE A 26 3.36 9.31 6.50
N GLY A 27 4.35 8.41 6.49
CA GLY A 27 5.02 7.98 7.71
C GLY A 27 5.77 9.11 8.41
N LYS A 28 6.43 9.97 7.65
CA LYS A 28 7.17 11.11 8.22
C LYS A 28 6.23 12.08 8.95
N HIS A 29 5.17 12.57 8.28
CA HIS A 29 4.23 13.51 8.88
C HIS A 29 3.45 12.89 10.04
N ALA A 30 3.07 11.61 9.94
CA ALA A 30 2.34 10.93 11.00
C ALA A 30 3.13 10.82 12.31
N LEU A 31 4.46 10.62 12.21
CA LEU A 31 5.31 10.24 13.34
C LEU A 31 6.21 11.36 13.87
N GLU A 32 6.56 12.37 13.06
CA GLU A 32 7.42 13.48 13.52
C GLU A 32 6.87 14.15 14.79
N PRO A 33 5.56 14.44 14.94
CA PRO A 33 5.01 15.06 16.15
C PRO A 33 5.14 14.23 17.44
N VAL A 34 5.37 12.91 17.33
CA VAL A 34 5.52 11.97 18.46
C VAL A 34 6.91 11.32 18.53
N LYS A 35 7.85 11.76 17.70
CA LYS A 35 9.21 11.22 17.60
C LYS A 35 9.91 11.11 18.95
N SER A 36 9.83 12.15 19.79
CA SER A 36 10.44 12.15 21.12
C SER A 36 9.73 11.19 22.08
N ASN A 37 8.41 11.12 22.02
CA ASN A 37 7.60 10.29 22.93
C ASN A 37 7.89 8.79 22.74
N PHE A 38 8.16 8.39 21.50
CA PHE A 38 8.46 7.02 21.12
C PHE A 38 9.95 6.75 20.90
N GLN A 39 10.81 7.73 21.21
CA GLN A 39 12.26 7.62 21.03
C GLN A 39 12.69 7.28 19.58
N LEU A 40 11.89 7.64 18.59
CA LEU A 40 12.12 7.30 17.17
C LEU A 40 13.31 8.04 16.56
N GLY A 41 13.93 8.97 17.30
CA GLY A 41 15.16 9.67 16.92
C GLY A 41 16.44 9.06 17.48
N ILE A 42 16.37 7.97 18.25
CA ILE A 42 17.55 7.28 18.78
C ILE A 42 18.06 6.30 17.72
N PRO A 43 19.29 6.44 17.20
CA PRO A 43 19.80 5.56 16.16
C PRO A 43 19.91 4.10 16.61
N VAL A 44 19.62 3.19 15.69
CA VAL A 44 19.88 1.75 15.78
C VAL A 44 20.95 1.35 14.77
N GLN A 45 21.68 0.26 15.04
CA GLN A 45 22.68 -0.27 14.13
C GLN A 45 22.00 -0.95 12.95
N VAL A 46 22.47 -0.68 11.73
CA VAL A 46 22.06 -1.39 10.52
C VAL A 46 22.74 -2.76 10.53
N THR A 47 21.95 -3.83 10.51
CA THR A 47 22.44 -5.21 10.48
C THR A 47 22.04 -5.90 9.17
N PRO A 48 22.89 -6.78 8.60
CA PRO A 48 22.50 -7.56 7.43
C PRO A 48 21.37 -8.53 7.79
N LEU A 49 20.51 -8.91 6.84
CA LEU A 49 19.39 -9.83 7.14
C LEU A 49 19.90 -11.16 7.67
N SER A 50 21.07 -11.61 7.20
CA SER A 50 21.73 -12.82 7.71
C SER A 50 21.93 -12.84 9.24
N ALA A 51 21.97 -11.69 9.93
CA ALA A 51 22.01 -11.62 11.39
C ALA A 51 20.69 -12.11 12.02
N LEU A 52 19.56 -11.75 11.42
CA LEU A 52 18.23 -12.25 11.78
C LEU A 52 18.06 -13.72 11.41
N LEU A 53 18.39 -14.11 10.17
CA LEU A 53 18.11 -15.46 9.66
C LEU A 53 18.81 -16.56 10.47
N LYS A 54 20.02 -16.29 10.98
CA LYS A 54 20.77 -17.20 11.86
C LYS A 54 20.07 -17.51 13.18
N LYS A 55 19.09 -16.69 13.57
CA LYS A 55 18.31 -16.82 14.81
C LYS A 55 16.94 -17.45 14.59
N LEU A 56 16.53 -17.67 13.33
CA LEU A 56 15.30 -18.35 12.98
C LEU A 56 15.46 -19.88 13.02
N PRO A 57 14.37 -20.65 13.12
CA PRO A 57 14.43 -22.10 13.06
C PRO A 57 15.09 -22.64 11.79
N ALA A 58 15.64 -23.85 11.88
CA ALA A 58 16.16 -24.57 10.72
C ALA A 58 15.08 -24.70 9.63
N GLY A 59 15.42 -24.39 8.38
CA GLY A 59 14.50 -24.36 7.23
C GLY A 59 14.10 -22.97 6.73
N ILE A 60 14.43 -21.90 7.48
CA ILE A 60 14.21 -20.49 7.07
C ILE A 60 15.55 -19.70 7.12
N GLY A 61 16.68 -20.42 7.15
CA GLY A 61 17.99 -19.87 7.50
C GLY A 61 18.70 -19.08 6.40
N ASP A 62 18.11 -19.00 5.20
CA ASP A 62 18.62 -18.21 4.08
C ASP A 62 17.50 -17.40 3.41
N ILE A 63 17.91 -16.42 2.60
CA ILE A 63 17.02 -15.42 2.01
C ILE A 63 15.95 -16.07 1.14
N TRP A 64 16.29 -17.10 0.37
CA TRP A 64 15.33 -17.76 -0.52
C TRP A 64 14.22 -18.44 0.28
N HIS A 65 14.60 -19.23 1.30
CA HIS A 65 13.62 -19.89 2.16
C HIS A 65 12.81 -18.90 2.99
N PHE A 66 13.41 -17.80 3.43
CA PHE A 66 12.72 -16.72 4.14
C PHE A 66 11.68 -16.02 3.25
N SER A 67 12.05 -15.66 2.02
CA SER A 67 11.12 -15.06 1.05
C SER A 67 9.99 -16.02 0.68
N ASN A 68 10.30 -17.29 0.42
CA ASN A 68 9.28 -18.30 0.14
C ASN A 68 8.36 -18.53 1.35
N TRP A 69 8.90 -18.57 2.57
CA TRP A 69 8.10 -18.68 3.80
C TRP A 69 7.13 -17.51 3.96
N LEU A 70 7.55 -16.28 3.64
CA LEU A 70 6.70 -15.08 3.67
C LEU A 70 5.72 -14.98 2.49
N GLY A 71 5.81 -15.88 1.51
CA GLY A 71 5.00 -15.84 0.30
C GLY A 71 5.26 -14.59 -0.54
N ILE A 72 6.52 -14.17 -0.64
CA ILE A 72 7.02 -13.09 -1.51
C ILE A 72 7.98 -13.63 -2.56
N ASP A 73 8.24 -12.85 -3.62
CA ASP A 73 9.13 -13.24 -4.71
C ASP A 73 10.58 -13.39 -4.20
N PRO A 74 11.17 -14.60 -4.23
CA PRO A 74 12.53 -14.84 -3.79
C PRO A 74 13.59 -14.23 -4.74
N GLY A 75 13.20 -13.76 -5.92
CA GLY A 75 14.07 -13.03 -6.84
C GLY A 75 14.34 -11.57 -6.45
N ILE A 76 13.60 -11.04 -5.47
CA ILE A 76 13.76 -9.67 -4.99
C ILE A 76 14.78 -9.60 -3.85
N ASP A 77 15.72 -8.67 -3.96
CA ASP A 77 16.70 -8.39 -2.91
C ASP A 77 16.07 -7.57 -1.79
N ILE A 78 15.50 -8.27 -0.81
CA ILE A 78 14.90 -7.63 0.38
C ILE A 78 15.93 -6.97 1.31
N GLU A 79 17.24 -7.17 1.10
CA GLU A 79 18.29 -6.47 1.84
C GLU A 79 18.61 -5.10 1.23
N GLU A 80 18.30 -4.87 -0.05
CA GLU A 80 18.68 -3.67 -0.78
C GLU A 80 18.25 -2.41 0.00
N PRO A 81 19.19 -1.51 0.34
CA PRO A 81 18.85 -0.29 1.04
C PRO A 81 18.30 0.74 0.07
N VAL A 82 17.32 1.52 0.55
CA VAL A 82 16.88 2.72 -0.17
C VAL A 82 18.05 3.71 -0.35
N PRO A 83 18.08 4.48 -1.46
CA PRO A 83 19.21 5.36 -1.78
C PRO A 83 19.64 6.31 -0.66
N GLU A 84 18.69 6.82 0.12
CA GLU A 84 18.91 7.76 1.23
C GLU A 84 19.65 7.13 2.43
N LEU A 85 19.60 5.80 2.56
CA LEU A 85 20.20 5.04 3.66
C LEU A 85 21.41 4.21 3.23
N MET A 86 21.76 4.23 1.94
CA MET A 86 22.89 3.49 1.40
C MET A 86 24.20 3.88 2.11
N GLY A 87 24.91 2.88 2.63
CA GLY A 87 26.20 3.04 3.31
C GLY A 87 26.12 3.60 4.74
N LYS A 88 24.94 3.82 5.31
CA LYS A 88 24.82 4.22 6.72
C LYS A 88 25.01 3.01 7.65
N GLU A 89 25.86 3.16 8.65
CA GLU A 89 26.04 2.16 9.72
C GLU A 89 24.93 2.23 10.78
N THR A 90 24.35 3.42 10.97
CA THR A 90 23.23 3.63 11.91
C THR A 90 22.13 4.45 11.26
N VAL A 91 20.89 4.16 11.65
CA VAL A 91 19.69 4.84 11.17
C VAL A 91 18.71 5.06 12.32
N THR A 92 17.90 6.10 12.24
CA THR A 92 16.85 6.32 13.24
C THR A 92 15.57 5.53 12.88
N PRO A 93 14.80 5.04 13.86
CA PRO A 93 13.52 4.36 13.60
C PRO A 93 12.56 5.17 12.72
N ILE A 94 12.51 6.50 12.86
CA ILE A 94 11.66 7.33 12.01
C ILE A 94 12.14 7.35 10.55
N GLU A 95 13.45 7.35 10.29
CA GLU A 95 13.97 7.21 8.92
C GLU A 95 13.56 5.85 8.32
N VAL A 96 13.67 4.77 9.08
CA VAL A 96 13.30 3.42 8.64
C VAL A 96 11.80 3.32 8.36
N LEU A 97 10.96 3.75 9.30
CA LEU A 97 9.50 3.71 9.21
C LEU A 97 8.94 4.59 8.09
N SER A 98 9.64 5.67 7.74
CA SER A 98 9.28 6.49 6.58
C SER A 98 9.78 5.85 5.29
N LEU A 99 11.09 5.64 5.15
CA LEU A 99 11.69 5.36 3.84
C LEU A 99 11.42 3.93 3.34
N TYR A 100 11.34 2.95 4.24
CA TYR A 100 11.07 1.56 3.87
C TYR A 100 9.56 1.22 3.84
N ALA A 101 8.67 2.18 4.06
CA ALA A 101 7.24 1.93 3.83
C ALA A 101 6.90 1.67 2.35
N ILE A 102 7.86 1.86 1.43
CA ILE A 102 7.71 1.55 0.02
C ILE A 102 8.13 0.12 -0.37
N ASP A 103 8.81 -0.59 0.53
CA ASP A 103 9.36 -1.92 0.26
C ASP A 103 8.36 -2.89 -0.40
N PRO A 104 7.09 -2.98 0.02
CA PRO A 104 6.14 -3.88 -0.64
C PRO A 104 5.87 -3.62 -2.13
N ASP A 105 6.15 -2.41 -2.65
CA ASP A 105 6.00 -2.05 -4.06
C ASP A 105 7.24 -2.36 -4.92
N ASP A 106 8.32 -2.90 -4.33
CA ASP A 106 9.57 -3.18 -5.06
C ASP A 106 9.50 -4.40 -6.01
N GLY A 107 8.33 -5.05 -6.07
CA GLY A 107 8.11 -6.26 -6.86
C GLY A 107 7.96 -7.53 -6.03
N ARG A 108 8.22 -7.50 -4.72
CA ARG A 108 8.14 -8.70 -3.86
C ARG A 108 6.75 -9.33 -3.80
N ASP A 109 5.70 -8.57 -4.04
CA ASP A 109 4.32 -9.08 -4.11
C ASP A 109 3.86 -9.38 -5.57
N GLN A 110 4.74 -9.26 -6.56
CA GLN A 110 4.45 -9.53 -7.98
C GLN A 110 4.80 -10.98 -8.38
N ASN A 111 4.19 -11.44 -9.47
CA ASN A 111 4.49 -12.71 -10.13
C ASN A 111 4.36 -13.95 -9.24
N LEU A 112 3.53 -13.89 -8.19
CA LEU A 112 3.34 -14.96 -7.21
C LEU A 112 2.36 -16.04 -7.70
N PHE A 113 2.60 -16.63 -8.88
CA PHE A 113 1.74 -17.63 -9.52
C PHE A 113 2.51 -18.92 -9.84
N ASP A 114 1.80 -20.02 -10.01
CA ASP A 114 2.38 -21.27 -10.48
C ASP A 114 2.22 -21.40 -12.00
N ARG A 115 2.98 -22.29 -12.64
CA ARG A 115 2.81 -22.60 -14.06
C ARG A 115 2.21 -23.99 -14.24
N ASP A 116 1.23 -24.10 -15.14
CA ASP A 116 0.72 -25.41 -15.57
C ASP A 116 1.73 -26.15 -16.45
N GLU A 117 1.42 -27.40 -16.85
CA GLU A 117 2.28 -28.24 -17.71
C GLU A 117 2.67 -27.57 -19.05
N LYS A 118 1.91 -26.56 -19.50
CA LYS A 118 2.13 -25.82 -20.74
C LYS A 118 2.83 -24.47 -20.51
N GLY A 119 3.26 -24.19 -19.28
CA GLY A 119 3.93 -22.95 -18.89
C GLY A 119 2.96 -21.78 -18.64
N LYS A 120 1.65 -22.00 -18.65
CA LYS A 120 0.66 -20.93 -18.46
C LYS A 120 0.52 -20.59 -16.97
N PRO A 121 0.45 -19.29 -16.62
CA PRO A 121 0.17 -18.84 -15.26
C PRO A 121 -1.15 -19.38 -14.72
N ILE A 122 -1.12 -19.93 -13.52
CA ILE A 122 -2.26 -20.32 -12.71
C ILE A 122 -2.13 -19.69 -11.32
N ALA A 123 -3.24 -19.21 -10.78
CA ALA A 123 -3.25 -18.55 -9.48
C ALA A 123 -2.76 -19.51 -8.38
N ARG A 124 -1.70 -19.12 -7.66
CA ARG A 124 -1.21 -19.83 -6.47
C ARG A 124 -2.08 -19.48 -5.25
N TYR A 125 -2.61 -18.26 -5.21
CA TYR A 125 -3.45 -17.76 -4.13
C TYR A 125 -4.90 -17.65 -4.58
N ALA A 126 -5.84 -17.98 -3.68
CA ALA A 126 -7.26 -18.10 -4.00
C ALA A 126 -7.88 -16.80 -4.56
N ASP A 127 -7.35 -15.64 -4.13
CA ASP A 127 -7.91 -14.34 -4.43
C ASP A 127 -7.30 -13.64 -5.65
N GLN A 128 -6.12 -14.06 -6.12
CA GLN A 128 -5.43 -13.46 -7.26
C GLN A 128 -6.32 -13.30 -8.50
N LYS A 129 -7.15 -14.31 -8.79
CA LYS A 129 -8.08 -14.31 -9.93
C LYS A 129 -9.11 -13.17 -9.91
N TRP A 130 -9.35 -12.53 -8.75
CA TRP A 130 -10.30 -11.41 -8.61
C TRP A 130 -9.65 -10.05 -8.86
N PHE A 131 -8.33 -10.00 -9.01
CA PHE A 131 -7.56 -8.76 -9.20
C PHE A 131 -6.92 -8.65 -10.60
N GLY A 132 -7.31 -9.54 -11.52
CA GLY A 132 -6.96 -9.43 -12.93
C GLY A 132 -5.70 -10.20 -13.31
N ALA A 133 -4.60 -9.49 -13.52
CA ALA A 133 -3.36 -10.06 -14.06
C ALA A 133 -2.68 -10.99 -13.04
N LEU A 134 -2.12 -12.11 -13.53
CA LEU A 134 -1.28 -12.99 -12.72
C LEU A 134 0.22 -12.67 -12.88
N GLU A 135 0.62 -12.05 -13.99
CA GLU A 135 2.00 -11.66 -14.26
C GLU A 135 2.14 -10.12 -14.39
N GLY A 136 3.35 -9.61 -14.14
CA GLY A 136 3.71 -8.20 -14.29
C GLY A 136 3.29 -7.32 -13.10
N PRO A 137 3.48 -5.99 -13.20
CA PRO A 137 3.28 -5.07 -12.09
C PRO A 137 1.88 -5.13 -11.45
N ASN A 138 0.84 -5.34 -12.26
CA ASN A 138 -0.53 -5.41 -11.77
C ASN A 138 -0.86 -6.71 -10.98
N SER A 139 0.04 -7.70 -10.99
CA SER A 139 -0.19 -8.98 -10.30
C SER A 139 -0.13 -8.87 -8.77
N GLN A 140 0.46 -7.80 -8.22
CA GLN A 140 0.51 -7.56 -6.78
C GLN A 140 -0.82 -7.10 -6.18
N ALA A 141 -1.79 -6.69 -7.00
CA ALA A 141 -3.03 -6.05 -6.54
C ALA A 141 -3.80 -6.84 -5.46
N PHE A 142 -3.74 -8.17 -5.44
CA PHE A 142 -4.41 -8.98 -4.40
C PHE A 142 -3.79 -8.84 -3.01
N ARG A 143 -2.51 -8.46 -2.89
CA ARG A 143 -1.83 -8.21 -1.61
C ARG A 143 -2.06 -6.79 -1.10
N HIS A 144 -2.28 -5.83 -2.00
CA HIS A 144 -2.39 -4.39 -1.68
C HIS A 144 -3.84 -3.89 -1.57
N ILE A 145 -4.76 -4.53 -2.29
CA ILE A 145 -6.18 -4.16 -2.32
C ILE A 145 -6.97 -5.20 -1.54
N GLU A 146 -7.93 -4.75 -0.74
CA GLU A 146 -8.87 -5.64 -0.07
C GLU A 146 -10.29 -5.08 -0.08
N LYS A 147 -11.24 -5.87 -0.57
CA LYS A 147 -12.65 -5.47 -0.68
C LYS A 147 -13.46 -6.14 0.42
N PRO A 148 -14.38 -5.42 1.08
CA PRO A 148 -15.21 -5.99 2.12
C PRO A 148 -16.28 -6.95 1.56
N PRO A 149 -16.86 -7.83 2.40
CA PRO A 149 -17.97 -8.68 2.00
C PRO A 149 -19.23 -7.86 1.67
N PHE A 150 -20.16 -8.47 0.93
CA PHE A 150 -21.45 -7.86 0.66
C PHE A 150 -22.23 -7.61 1.96
N SER A 151 -22.86 -6.44 2.08
CA SER A 151 -23.66 -6.05 3.23
C SER A 151 -24.97 -5.39 2.82
N PHE A 152 -26.09 -5.97 3.24
CA PHE A 152 -27.43 -5.37 3.07
C PHE A 152 -27.60 -4.03 3.77
N ARG A 153 -26.76 -3.71 4.77
CA ARG A 153 -26.77 -2.39 5.43
C ARG A 153 -26.12 -1.30 4.59
N LYS A 154 -25.21 -1.68 3.70
CA LYS A 154 -24.44 -0.77 2.83
C LYS A 154 -24.36 -1.32 1.41
N PRO A 155 -25.51 -1.54 0.74
CA PRO A 155 -25.54 -2.24 -0.53
C PRO A 155 -24.82 -1.45 -1.63
N ARG A 156 -24.85 -0.11 -1.61
CA ARG A 156 -24.16 0.73 -2.61
C ARG A 156 -22.64 0.56 -2.58
N SER A 157 -22.01 0.54 -1.40
CA SER A 157 -20.55 0.46 -1.29
C SER A 157 -20.03 -0.97 -1.29
N THR A 158 -20.87 -1.97 -1.04
CA THR A 158 -20.46 -3.38 -1.02
C THR A 158 -20.99 -4.18 -2.22
N PHE A 159 -21.56 -3.49 -3.21
CA PHE A 159 -22.07 -4.11 -4.44
C PHE A 159 -20.90 -4.68 -5.26
N GLY A 160 -20.70 -5.98 -5.20
CA GLY A 160 -19.82 -6.67 -6.14
C GLY A 160 -19.59 -8.11 -5.74
N PHE A 161 -18.71 -8.76 -6.50
CA PHE A 161 -18.53 -10.19 -6.47
C PHE A 161 -17.04 -10.52 -6.27
N PRO A 162 -16.73 -11.54 -5.45
CA PRO A 162 -17.63 -12.42 -4.71
C PRO A 162 -18.30 -11.74 -3.50
N PHE A 163 -19.37 -12.34 -2.96
CA PHE A 163 -20.08 -11.83 -1.77
C PHE A 163 -19.34 -12.07 -0.44
N ARG A 164 -18.04 -12.33 -0.51
CA ARG A 164 -17.13 -12.44 0.65
C ARG A 164 -16.05 -11.37 0.53
N ALA A 165 -15.27 -11.17 1.60
CA ALA A 165 -14.05 -10.38 1.50
C ALA A 165 -13.10 -11.00 0.46
N VAL A 166 -12.39 -10.15 -0.29
CA VAL A 166 -11.34 -10.57 -1.22
C VAL A 166 -10.13 -9.68 -1.12
N GLY A 167 -8.95 -10.26 -1.25
CA GLY A 167 -7.67 -9.59 -1.08
C GLY A 167 -7.10 -9.82 0.31
N GLU A 168 -5.83 -9.48 0.48
CA GLU A 168 -5.04 -9.94 1.63
C GLU A 168 -4.37 -8.80 2.40
N ALA A 169 -4.60 -7.53 2.04
CA ALA A 169 -3.91 -6.38 2.62
C ALA A 169 -3.98 -6.32 4.16
N SER A 170 -5.14 -6.59 4.77
CA SER A 170 -5.27 -6.62 6.25
C SER A 170 -4.44 -7.72 6.89
N LYS A 171 -4.40 -8.88 6.25
CA LYS A 171 -3.59 -10.02 6.67
C LYS A 171 -2.10 -9.73 6.49
N ARG A 172 -1.71 -9.09 5.40
CA ARG A 172 -0.32 -8.65 5.16
C ARG A 172 0.14 -7.65 6.21
N ALA A 173 -0.69 -6.67 6.56
CA ALA A 173 -0.40 -5.74 7.64
C ALA A 173 -0.07 -6.47 8.96
N GLU A 174 -0.83 -7.52 9.31
CA GLU A 174 -0.58 -8.35 10.49
C GLU A 174 0.68 -9.22 10.37
N ILE A 175 0.90 -9.87 9.22
CA ILE A 175 2.12 -10.68 8.98
C ILE A 175 3.38 -9.83 9.23
N TRP A 176 3.45 -8.66 8.60
CA TRP A 176 4.61 -7.77 8.76
C TRP A 176 4.71 -7.18 10.18
N PHE A 177 3.59 -6.94 10.85
CA PHE A 177 3.59 -6.54 12.26
C PHE A 177 4.14 -7.64 13.18
N GLN A 178 3.70 -8.89 13.02
CA GLN A 178 4.21 -10.01 13.82
C GLN A 178 5.68 -10.30 13.51
N LEU A 179 6.10 -10.16 12.25
CA LEU A 179 7.49 -10.29 11.84
C LEU A 179 8.37 -9.19 12.47
N SER A 180 7.85 -7.97 12.58
CA SER A 180 8.48 -6.88 13.34
C SER A 180 8.67 -7.24 14.81
N GLN A 181 7.63 -7.78 15.47
CA GLN A 181 7.75 -8.22 16.87
C GLN A 181 8.79 -9.34 17.02
N LEU A 182 8.83 -10.29 16.09
CA LEU A 182 9.82 -11.37 16.07
C LEU A 182 11.24 -10.83 15.95
N ALA A 183 11.48 -9.90 15.03
CA ALA A 183 12.81 -9.29 14.87
C ALA A 183 13.24 -8.51 16.13
N PHE A 184 12.34 -7.77 16.78
CA PHE A 184 12.64 -7.12 18.06
C PHE A 184 12.95 -8.12 19.18
N GLU A 185 12.20 -9.22 19.28
CA GLU A 185 12.44 -10.27 20.27
C GLU A 185 13.81 -10.95 20.07
N LEU A 186 14.22 -11.10 18.80
CA LEU A 186 15.52 -11.66 18.44
C LEU A 186 16.67 -10.63 18.54
N GLY A 187 16.39 -9.40 18.98
CA GLY A 187 17.39 -8.34 19.13
C GLY A 187 17.90 -7.74 17.82
N GLU A 188 17.12 -7.84 16.74
CA GLU A 188 17.41 -7.26 15.43
C GLU A 188 16.56 -6.00 15.19
N ASP A 189 16.87 -4.93 15.93
CA ASP A 189 16.04 -3.71 15.97
C ASP A 189 15.85 -3.05 14.61
N TYR A 190 16.88 -3.03 13.76
CA TYR A 190 16.80 -2.49 12.40
C TYR A 190 15.71 -3.20 11.58
N TRP A 191 15.71 -4.54 11.59
CA TRP A 191 14.71 -5.35 10.91
C TRP A 191 13.34 -5.25 11.57
N GLY A 192 13.27 -5.13 12.91
CA GLY A 192 12.04 -4.86 13.63
C GLY A 192 11.35 -3.59 13.12
N TRP A 193 12.12 -2.50 12.94
CA TRP A 193 11.58 -1.26 12.38
C TRP A 193 11.27 -1.37 10.88
N ARG A 194 12.11 -2.03 10.07
CA ARG A 194 11.88 -2.19 8.62
C ARG A 194 10.62 -3.01 8.34
N PHE A 195 10.40 -4.11 9.05
CA PHE A 195 9.16 -4.90 8.92
C PHE A 195 7.93 -4.14 9.42
N LEU A 196 8.07 -3.28 10.43
CA LEU A 196 6.97 -2.41 10.85
C LEU A 196 6.64 -1.37 9.76
N ALA A 197 7.64 -0.89 9.02
CA ALA A 197 7.42 -0.03 7.85
C ALA A 197 6.62 -0.77 6.75
N ASN A 198 6.92 -2.06 6.51
CA ASN A 198 6.13 -2.88 5.57
C ASN A 198 4.69 -3.05 6.07
N SER A 199 4.46 -3.20 7.38
CA SER A 199 3.09 -3.21 7.93
C SER A 199 2.36 -1.89 7.65
N PHE A 200 3.06 -0.76 7.75
CA PHE A 200 2.48 0.56 7.42
C PHE A 200 2.05 0.67 5.98
N HIS A 201 2.81 0.12 5.06
CA HIS A 201 2.45 0.14 3.64
C HIS A 201 1.00 -0.32 3.40
N TYR A 202 0.67 -1.54 3.82
CA TYR A 202 -0.68 -2.10 3.63
C TYR A 202 -1.76 -1.32 4.41
N LEU A 203 -1.42 -0.78 5.58
CA LEU A 203 -2.34 0.11 6.31
C LEU A 203 -2.59 1.41 5.54
N GLN A 204 -1.56 1.97 4.90
CA GLN A 204 -1.65 3.18 4.09
C GLN A 204 -2.47 2.92 2.82
N ASP A 205 -2.24 1.79 2.14
CA ASP A 205 -3.06 1.34 1.01
C ASP A 205 -4.54 1.23 1.38
N LEU A 206 -4.84 0.56 2.50
CA LEU A 206 -6.23 0.41 2.94
C LEU A 206 -6.89 1.73 3.33
N HIS A 207 -6.13 2.80 3.61
CA HIS A 207 -6.71 4.14 3.78
C HIS A 207 -7.19 4.75 2.46
N ASN A 208 -6.72 4.25 1.31
CA ASN A 208 -7.15 4.65 -0.02
C ASN A 208 -8.51 4.05 -0.35
N PRO A 209 -9.55 4.87 -0.60
CA PRO A 209 -10.84 4.34 -0.99
C PRO A 209 -10.78 3.48 -2.27
N TYR A 210 -9.85 3.73 -3.20
CA TYR A 210 -9.69 2.89 -4.40
C TYR A 210 -9.18 1.48 -4.09
N HIS A 211 -8.39 1.32 -3.02
CA HIS A 211 -7.85 0.03 -2.59
C HIS A 211 -8.82 -0.76 -1.70
N ALA A 212 -9.95 -0.16 -1.31
CA ALA A 212 -11.01 -0.82 -0.54
C ALA A 212 -12.34 -0.97 -1.30
N GLY A 213 -12.45 -0.31 -2.46
CA GLY A 213 -13.70 -0.10 -3.19
C GLY A 213 -14.18 -1.31 -3.99
N GLN A 214 -15.50 -1.57 -3.92
CA GLN A 214 -16.22 -2.43 -4.86
C GLN A 214 -16.79 -1.63 -6.04
N ILE A 215 -17.11 -2.28 -7.17
CA ILE A 215 -17.71 -1.61 -8.33
C ILE A 215 -19.08 -1.05 -7.96
N THR A 216 -19.22 0.28 -7.91
CA THR A 216 -20.52 0.90 -7.60
C THR A 216 -21.55 0.66 -8.70
N PRO A 217 -22.86 0.65 -8.41
CA PRO A 217 -23.90 0.54 -9.45
C PRO A 217 -23.78 1.61 -10.54
N GLU A 218 -23.37 2.84 -10.18
CA GLU A 218 -23.14 3.93 -11.12
C GLU A 218 -21.96 3.63 -12.04
N MET A 219 -20.87 3.08 -11.50
CA MET A 219 -19.73 2.67 -12.30
C MET A 219 -20.03 1.43 -13.15
N ALA A 220 -20.86 0.51 -12.64
CA ALA A 220 -21.45 -0.58 -13.43
C ALA A 220 -22.16 -0.04 -14.68
N PHE A 221 -22.99 0.98 -14.52
CA PHE A 221 -23.68 1.62 -15.64
C PHE A 221 -22.72 2.34 -16.61
N LYS A 222 -21.77 3.13 -16.09
CA LYS A 222 -20.74 3.82 -16.90
C LYS A 222 -19.89 2.82 -17.69
N GLY A 223 -19.44 1.74 -17.06
CA GLY A 223 -18.65 0.70 -17.71
C GLY A 223 -19.43 -0.08 -18.75
N PHE A 224 -20.71 -0.36 -18.51
CA PHE A 224 -21.58 -0.96 -19.53
C PHE A 224 -21.69 -0.07 -20.76
N ARG A 225 -21.92 1.23 -20.57
CA ARG A 225 -21.95 2.21 -21.66
C ARG A 225 -20.62 2.29 -22.41
N ALA A 226 -19.50 2.42 -21.70
CA ALA A 226 -18.17 2.46 -22.28
C ALA A 226 -17.84 1.19 -23.10
N TRP A 227 -18.27 0.03 -22.61
CA TRP A 227 -18.14 -1.23 -23.34
C TRP A 227 -18.88 -1.19 -24.68
N PHE A 228 -20.10 -0.66 -24.71
CA PHE A 228 -20.84 -0.48 -25.97
C PHE A 228 -20.17 0.51 -26.92
N GLU A 229 -19.66 1.62 -26.39
CA GLU A 229 -19.09 2.73 -27.16
C GLU A 229 -17.71 2.43 -27.74
N TRP A 230 -16.80 1.82 -26.98
CA TRP A 230 -15.42 1.55 -27.43
C TRP A 230 -14.88 0.19 -26.98
N GLY A 231 -15.27 -0.30 -25.81
CA GLY A 231 -14.68 -1.47 -25.18
C GLY A 231 -14.81 -2.78 -25.96
N ARG A 232 -15.95 -2.99 -26.65
CA ARG A 232 -16.20 -4.18 -27.49
C ARG A 232 -15.14 -4.41 -28.56
N GLN A 233 -14.50 -3.35 -29.05
CA GLN A 233 -13.52 -3.43 -30.14
C GLN A 233 -12.07 -3.49 -29.65
N GLN A 234 -11.80 -3.14 -28.39
CA GLN A 234 -10.44 -2.94 -27.89
C GLN A 234 -10.08 -3.88 -26.74
N GLU A 235 -10.93 -4.00 -25.72
CA GLU A 235 -10.56 -4.64 -24.44
C GLU A 235 -11.54 -5.71 -23.94
N GLY A 236 -12.71 -5.85 -24.58
CA GLY A 236 -13.77 -6.72 -24.11
C GLY A 236 -14.44 -6.21 -22.82
N PHE A 237 -15.39 -6.99 -22.30
CA PHE A 237 -16.23 -6.52 -21.18
C PHE A 237 -15.42 -6.28 -19.90
N VAL A 238 -14.70 -7.30 -19.41
CA VAL A 238 -13.93 -7.21 -18.16
C VAL A 238 -12.79 -6.20 -18.29
N GLY A 239 -12.09 -6.16 -19.43
CA GLY A 239 -10.99 -5.23 -19.70
C GLY A 239 -11.43 -3.78 -19.61
N THR A 240 -12.55 -3.42 -20.25
CA THR A 240 -13.08 -2.05 -20.20
C THR A 240 -13.41 -1.60 -18.78
N PHE A 241 -14.00 -2.47 -17.96
CA PHE A 241 -14.26 -2.14 -16.55
C PHE A 241 -12.98 -1.91 -15.76
N ALA A 242 -11.99 -2.78 -15.94
CA ALA A 242 -10.69 -2.64 -15.29
C ALA A 242 -9.99 -1.34 -15.72
N HIS A 243 -10.04 -1.00 -17.02
CA HIS A 243 -9.45 0.22 -17.57
C HIS A 243 -10.07 1.49 -16.97
N LEU A 244 -11.39 1.58 -16.89
CA LEU A 244 -12.06 2.76 -16.33
C LEU A 244 -11.69 2.98 -14.86
N ILE A 245 -11.70 1.90 -14.07
CA ILE A 245 -11.31 1.96 -12.66
C ILE A 245 -9.84 2.36 -12.57
N SER A 246 -8.96 1.72 -13.33
CA SER A 246 -7.52 1.98 -13.34
C SER A 246 -7.19 3.44 -13.69
N ASN A 247 -7.81 4.00 -14.74
CA ASN A 247 -7.64 5.41 -15.09
C ASN A 247 -8.08 6.34 -13.96
N SER A 248 -9.26 6.12 -13.40
CA SER A 248 -9.79 6.98 -12.33
C SER A 248 -8.96 6.90 -11.04
N HIS A 249 -8.43 5.71 -10.75
CA HIS A 249 -7.54 5.42 -9.64
C HIS A 249 -6.21 6.15 -9.82
N ARG A 250 -5.50 5.87 -10.92
CA ARG A 250 -4.20 6.50 -11.23
C ARG A 250 -4.29 8.02 -11.29
N PHE A 251 -5.34 8.55 -11.92
CA PHE A 251 -5.58 9.99 -11.92
C PHE A 251 -5.73 10.54 -10.51
N PHE A 252 -6.55 9.91 -9.66
CA PHE A 252 -6.78 10.39 -8.30
C PHE A 252 -5.49 10.42 -7.50
N GLU A 253 -4.69 9.35 -7.56
CA GLU A 253 -3.43 9.26 -6.85
C GLU A 253 -2.45 10.32 -7.36
N SER A 254 -2.26 10.47 -8.67
CA SER A 254 -1.43 11.54 -9.21
C SER A 254 -1.94 12.95 -8.86
N TYR A 255 -3.27 13.15 -8.80
CA TYR A 255 -3.86 14.47 -8.61
C TYR A 255 -3.81 14.97 -7.18
N VAL A 256 -4.16 14.12 -6.21
CA VAL A 256 -4.03 14.42 -4.75
C VAL A 256 -2.62 14.89 -4.42
N ALA A 257 -1.71 14.46 -5.25
CA ALA A 257 -0.37 14.32 -4.83
C ALA A 257 0.57 15.20 -5.67
N ASN A 258 0.25 15.56 -6.90
CA ASN A 258 1.00 16.61 -7.58
C ASN A 258 1.14 17.87 -6.67
N PRO A 259 2.35 18.20 -6.15
CA PRO A 259 2.49 19.21 -5.09
C PRO A 259 2.26 20.62 -5.63
N ARG A 260 2.20 20.74 -6.96
CA ARG A 260 1.94 21.97 -7.70
C ARG A 260 0.59 21.83 -8.39
N GLY A 261 -0.17 22.91 -8.47
CA GLY A 261 -1.45 22.90 -9.15
C GLY A 261 -2.43 23.90 -8.58
N HIS A 262 -3.64 23.90 -9.12
CA HIS A 262 -4.70 24.80 -8.71
C HIS A 262 -5.04 24.71 -7.20
N ASP A 263 -4.81 23.55 -6.59
CA ASP A 263 -5.32 23.20 -5.26
C ASP A 263 -4.22 22.93 -4.22
N GLU A 264 -3.03 23.51 -4.41
CA GLU A 264 -1.88 23.39 -3.51
C GLU A 264 -2.26 23.56 -2.02
N GLY A 265 -3.10 24.55 -1.70
CA GLY A 265 -3.55 24.79 -0.33
C GLY A 265 -4.39 23.64 0.25
N LEU A 266 -5.24 22.98 -0.55
CA LEU A 266 -6.02 21.82 -0.10
C LEU A 266 -5.15 20.58 0.06
N LYS A 267 -4.17 20.40 -0.83
CA LYS A 267 -3.18 19.32 -0.75
C LYS A 267 -2.36 19.45 0.54
N GLN A 268 -1.85 20.65 0.83
CA GLN A 268 -1.11 20.93 2.06
C GLN A 268 -1.98 20.70 3.31
N GLN A 269 -3.26 21.08 3.28
CA GLN A 269 -4.18 20.82 4.39
C GLN A 269 -4.42 19.32 4.60
N ALA A 270 -4.62 18.55 3.53
CA ALA A 270 -4.76 17.10 3.63
C ALA A 270 -3.50 16.48 4.23
N LEU A 271 -2.33 16.91 3.76
CA LEU A 271 -1.02 16.53 4.27
C LEU A 271 -0.85 16.78 5.77
N LEU A 272 -1.14 17.99 6.22
CA LEU A 272 -1.07 18.37 7.64
C LEU A 272 -2.06 17.57 8.50
N ALA A 273 -3.11 17.01 7.92
CA ALA A 273 -4.05 16.16 8.64
C ALA A 273 -3.39 14.87 9.17
N LEU A 274 -2.31 14.38 8.54
CA LEU A 274 -1.53 13.24 9.05
C LEU A 274 -0.92 13.52 10.43
N GLU A 275 -0.60 14.78 10.69
CA GLU A 275 0.03 15.20 11.94
C GLU A 275 -0.95 15.10 13.12
N GLY A 276 -0.42 15.12 14.33
CA GLY A 276 -1.22 15.09 15.55
C GLY A 276 -0.58 14.23 16.63
N ARG A 277 -1.28 14.12 17.76
CA ARG A 277 -0.84 13.35 18.94
C ARG A 277 -1.88 12.36 19.43
N ASP A 278 -3.01 12.27 18.73
CA ASP A 278 -4.09 11.36 19.09
C ASP A 278 -3.73 9.92 18.72
N PHE A 279 -4.29 8.99 19.51
CA PHE A 279 -4.19 7.54 19.34
C PHE A 279 -5.60 6.95 19.40
N GLN A 280 -5.85 5.91 18.62
CA GLN A 280 -7.03 5.06 18.80
C GLN A 280 -6.89 4.12 20.01
N SER A 281 -8.02 3.75 20.60
CA SER A 281 -8.14 2.83 21.73
C SER A 281 -7.42 1.49 21.50
N PRO A 282 -7.03 0.75 22.56
CA PRO A 282 -6.23 -0.46 22.44
C PRO A 282 -6.86 -1.47 21.46
N LEU A 283 -6.08 -1.80 20.44
CA LEU A 283 -6.46 -2.64 19.32
C LEU A 283 -6.20 -4.11 19.65
N SER A 284 -7.16 -4.98 19.33
CA SER A 284 -7.02 -6.42 19.54
C SER A 284 -5.97 -7.06 18.62
N SER A 285 -5.94 -6.69 17.33
CA SER A 285 -4.87 -7.03 16.37
C SER A 285 -4.74 -5.95 15.30
N VAL A 286 -3.61 -5.93 14.58
CA VAL A 286 -3.42 -5.04 13.42
C VAL A 286 -4.31 -5.47 12.25
N GLN A 287 -4.57 -6.77 12.08
CA GLN A 287 -5.51 -7.27 11.08
C GLN A 287 -6.91 -6.68 11.25
N LYS A 288 -7.48 -6.74 12.45
CA LYS A 288 -8.84 -6.20 12.70
C LYS A 288 -8.89 -4.70 12.50
N LEU A 289 -7.82 -4.00 12.88
CA LEU A 289 -7.70 -2.58 12.60
C LEU A 289 -7.70 -2.32 11.08
N ALA A 290 -6.92 -3.08 10.32
CA ALA A 290 -6.85 -2.99 8.87
C ALA A 290 -8.21 -3.28 8.22
N GLU A 291 -8.96 -4.27 8.71
CA GLU A 291 -10.34 -4.56 8.27
C GLU A 291 -11.30 -3.39 8.56
N GLU A 292 -11.18 -2.73 9.72
CA GLU A 292 -11.97 -1.54 10.05
C GLU A 292 -11.62 -0.36 9.14
N ILE A 293 -10.33 -0.15 8.85
CA ILE A 293 -9.83 0.88 7.93
C ILE A 293 -10.38 0.63 6.52
N ARG A 294 -10.27 -0.61 6.03
CA ARG A 294 -10.83 -1.08 4.75
C ARG A 294 -12.32 -0.76 4.68
N ASP A 295 -13.09 -1.16 5.67
CA ASP A 295 -14.54 -0.94 5.71
C ASP A 295 -14.90 0.53 5.70
N GLN A 296 -14.12 1.38 6.39
CA GLN A 296 -14.29 2.83 6.36
C GLN A 296 -13.97 3.42 4.97
N SER A 297 -12.83 3.07 4.39
CA SER A 297 -12.40 3.52 3.06
C SER A 297 -13.42 3.14 1.99
N ASN A 298 -13.93 1.90 2.03
CA ASN A 298 -14.98 1.46 1.11
C ASN A 298 -16.27 2.30 1.23
N ASN A 299 -16.62 2.81 2.41
CA ASN A 299 -17.79 3.69 2.54
C ASN A 299 -17.60 5.04 1.83
N PHE A 300 -16.36 5.52 1.77
CA PHE A 300 -16.04 6.75 1.05
C PHE A 300 -15.90 6.53 -0.46
N PHE A 301 -15.58 5.31 -0.90
CA PHE A 301 -15.28 5.01 -2.29
C PHE A 301 -16.34 5.50 -3.30
N PRO A 302 -17.66 5.22 -3.14
CA PRO A 302 -18.65 5.71 -4.09
C PRO A 302 -18.66 7.24 -4.20
N SER A 303 -18.57 7.91 -3.05
CA SER A 303 -18.57 9.38 -2.99
C SER A 303 -17.32 9.99 -3.61
N LEU A 304 -16.17 9.34 -3.44
CA LEU A 304 -14.91 9.76 -4.05
C LEU A 304 -14.94 9.55 -5.56
N LEU A 305 -15.36 8.37 -6.02
CA LEU A 305 -15.42 8.03 -7.44
C LEU A 305 -16.36 8.97 -8.21
N ASP A 306 -17.50 9.31 -7.62
CA ASP A 306 -18.43 10.29 -8.16
C ASP A 306 -17.77 11.68 -8.29
N ALA A 307 -17.05 12.11 -7.25
CA ALA A 307 -16.34 13.38 -7.23
C ALA A 307 -15.20 13.42 -8.27
N VAL A 308 -14.41 12.35 -8.38
CA VAL A 308 -13.35 12.23 -9.39
C VAL A 308 -13.95 12.27 -10.80
N THR A 309 -15.04 11.54 -11.06
CA THR A 309 -15.72 11.59 -12.37
C THR A 309 -16.25 13.00 -12.69
N GLU A 310 -16.75 13.72 -11.69
CA GLU A 310 -17.29 15.07 -11.87
C GLU A 310 -16.20 16.11 -12.08
N ALA A 311 -15.05 15.96 -11.42
CA ALA A 311 -13.90 16.84 -11.51
C ALA A 311 -13.11 16.66 -12.83
N THR A 312 -13.25 15.51 -13.50
CA THR A 312 -12.37 15.12 -14.61
C THR A 312 -13.01 15.18 -16.00
N ASP A 313 -12.18 15.45 -17.01
CA ASP A 313 -12.50 15.39 -18.42
C ASP A 313 -13.09 14.02 -18.78
N PRO A 314 -14.22 13.94 -19.52
CA PRO A 314 -14.81 12.68 -19.95
C PRO A 314 -13.86 11.72 -20.67
N ARG A 315 -12.76 12.23 -21.27
CA ARG A 315 -11.69 11.41 -21.84
C ARG A 315 -11.14 10.40 -20.85
N LEU A 316 -11.08 10.70 -19.55
CA LEU A 316 -10.58 9.77 -18.53
C LEU A 316 -11.42 8.48 -18.44
N LEU A 317 -12.70 8.54 -18.83
CA LEU A 317 -13.61 7.39 -18.95
C LEU A 317 -13.76 6.88 -20.41
N GLY A 318 -12.89 7.36 -21.30
CA GLY A 318 -12.77 6.92 -22.68
C GLY A 318 -11.67 5.86 -22.87
N PRO A 319 -11.27 5.59 -24.12
CA PRO A 319 -10.27 4.56 -24.44
C PRO A 319 -8.82 4.98 -24.20
N ILE A 320 -8.58 6.19 -23.69
CA ILE A 320 -7.21 6.66 -23.43
C ILE A 320 -6.68 6.02 -22.16
N THR A 321 -5.46 5.54 -22.16
CA THR A 321 -4.79 5.10 -20.92
C THR A 321 -4.20 6.32 -20.21
N TYR A 322 -4.57 6.54 -18.95
CA TYR A 322 -3.90 7.53 -18.10
C TYR A 322 -2.61 6.92 -17.55
N ASN A 323 -1.47 7.53 -17.87
CA ASN A 323 -0.17 7.08 -17.39
C ASN A 323 0.23 7.84 -16.11
N SER A 324 0.37 7.14 -14.99
CA SER A 324 0.90 7.71 -13.74
C SER A 324 2.39 7.47 -13.56
N ASP A 325 2.98 6.62 -14.40
CA ASP A 325 4.28 6.00 -14.13
C ASP A 325 5.38 6.71 -14.96
N ASP A 326 6.53 6.93 -14.34
CA ASP A 326 7.69 7.55 -14.97
C ASP A 326 8.56 6.54 -15.75
N PRO A 327 9.23 6.97 -16.84
CA PRO A 327 9.16 8.29 -17.45
C PRO A 327 7.91 8.45 -18.34
N GLY A 328 7.27 9.62 -18.27
CA GLY A 328 6.15 9.97 -19.16
C GLY A 328 4.79 9.98 -18.47
N ALA A 329 4.76 10.23 -17.15
CA ALA A 329 3.53 10.44 -16.43
C ALA A 329 2.72 11.61 -17.02
N ASP A 330 1.42 11.41 -17.18
CA ASP A 330 0.45 12.42 -17.57
C ASP A 330 0.33 13.48 -16.47
N ASN A 331 0.19 14.74 -16.87
CA ASN A 331 -0.09 15.81 -15.92
C ASN A 331 -1.59 15.80 -15.55
N PRO A 332 -1.96 15.54 -14.28
CA PRO A 332 -3.38 15.46 -13.87
C PRO A 332 -4.14 16.76 -14.14
N GLU A 333 -3.47 17.92 -14.12
CA GLU A 333 -4.09 19.22 -14.39
C GLU A 333 -4.70 19.32 -15.81
N GLN A 334 -4.21 18.53 -16.78
CA GLN A 334 -4.74 18.49 -18.14
C GLN A 334 -6.08 17.73 -18.25
N PHE A 335 -6.43 16.98 -17.21
CA PHE A 335 -7.65 16.18 -17.12
C PHE A 335 -8.71 16.82 -16.24
N LEU A 336 -8.52 18.05 -15.74
CA LEU A 336 -9.52 18.75 -14.93
C LEU A 336 -10.58 19.44 -15.78
N ARG A 337 -11.85 19.40 -15.34
CA ARG A 337 -12.92 20.17 -15.97
C ARG A 337 -12.80 21.66 -15.64
N LYS A 338 -13.05 22.51 -16.64
CA LYS A 338 -13.14 23.96 -16.48
C LYS A 338 -14.61 24.41 -16.35
N ARG A 339 -15.29 24.02 -15.27
CA ARG A 339 -16.72 24.35 -15.00
C ARG A 339 -16.99 24.48 -13.50
N ASP A 340 -18.06 25.17 -13.10
CA ASP A 340 -18.44 25.37 -11.69
C ASP A 340 -18.64 24.08 -10.86
N SER A 341 -18.92 22.95 -11.53
CA SER A 341 -19.01 21.63 -10.90
C SER A 341 -17.65 21.13 -10.39
N PHE A 342 -16.55 21.62 -10.96
CA PHE A 342 -15.19 21.23 -10.57
C PHE A 342 -14.89 21.64 -9.13
N GLN A 343 -15.20 22.87 -8.71
CA GLN A 343 -14.85 23.32 -7.36
C GLN A 343 -15.54 22.49 -6.27
N GLN A 344 -16.82 22.14 -6.47
CA GLN A 344 -17.58 21.32 -5.52
C GLN A 344 -17.05 19.89 -5.47
N ALA A 345 -16.81 19.29 -6.64
CA ALA A 345 -16.22 17.97 -6.74
C ALA A 345 -14.83 17.92 -6.10
N ASN A 346 -14.01 18.94 -6.35
CA ASN A 346 -12.66 19.01 -5.83
C ASN A 346 -12.62 19.19 -4.30
N GLN A 347 -13.46 20.07 -3.75
CA GLN A 347 -13.64 20.19 -2.30
C GLN A 347 -14.05 18.85 -1.68
N LYS A 348 -14.90 18.07 -2.37
CA LYS A 348 -15.31 16.74 -1.90
C LYS A 348 -14.16 15.74 -1.92
N ILE A 349 -13.33 15.73 -2.98
CA ILE A 349 -12.10 14.92 -3.07
C ILE A 349 -11.22 15.22 -1.85
N PHE A 350 -10.83 16.48 -1.65
CA PHE A 350 -9.90 16.84 -0.57
C PHE A 350 -10.49 16.70 0.83
N ARG A 351 -11.80 16.88 1.02
CA ARG A 351 -12.45 16.57 2.30
C ARG A 351 -12.33 15.09 2.66
N ILE A 352 -12.51 14.20 1.67
CA ILE A 352 -12.33 12.76 1.87
C ILE A 352 -10.86 12.46 2.14
N THR A 353 -9.94 12.94 1.30
CA THR A 353 -8.49 12.74 1.48
C THR A 353 -8.02 13.21 2.85
N HIS A 354 -8.37 14.43 3.27
CA HIS A 354 -8.04 14.96 4.59
C HIS A 354 -8.55 14.03 5.72
N GLY A 355 -9.79 13.55 5.64
CA GLY A 355 -10.34 12.63 6.64
C GLY A 355 -9.60 11.29 6.68
N ARG A 356 -9.21 10.74 5.52
CA ARG A 356 -8.42 9.50 5.44
C ARG A 356 -7.00 9.70 5.95
N PHE A 357 -6.36 10.83 5.66
CA PHE A 357 -5.03 11.17 6.14
C PHE A 357 -5.01 11.39 7.67
N ALA A 358 -6.02 12.08 8.22
CA ALA A 358 -6.18 12.18 9.68
C ALA A 358 -6.29 10.80 10.37
N SER A 359 -7.08 9.91 9.78
CA SER A 359 -7.17 8.52 10.24
C SER A 359 -5.81 7.81 10.14
N ALA A 360 -5.15 7.87 8.98
CA ALA A 360 -3.87 7.21 8.74
C ALA A 360 -2.81 7.64 9.75
N GLY A 361 -2.68 8.95 10.00
CA GLY A 361 -1.77 9.48 11.00
C GLY A 361 -2.02 8.92 12.40
N SER A 362 -3.29 8.92 12.84
CA SER A 362 -3.69 8.36 14.14
C SER A 362 -3.38 6.87 14.25
N ILE A 363 -3.67 6.11 13.19
CA ILE A 363 -3.41 4.67 13.12
C ILE A 363 -1.92 4.35 13.20
N MET A 364 -1.08 5.02 12.41
CA MET A 364 0.36 4.76 12.42
C MET A 364 0.95 5.00 13.80
N ARG A 365 0.56 6.10 14.46
CA ARG A 365 0.96 6.37 15.85
C ARG A 365 0.47 5.28 16.81
N SER A 366 -0.76 4.81 16.67
CA SER A 366 -1.30 3.71 17.47
C SER A 366 -0.56 2.39 17.25
N VAL A 367 -0.16 2.08 16.02
CA VAL A 367 0.57 0.85 15.69
C VAL A 367 2.01 0.91 16.19
N VAL A 368 2.71 2.05 16.09
CA VAL A 368 4.00 2.24 16.78
C VAL A 368 3.84 2.01 18.28
N LYS A 369 2.83 2.64 18.89
CA LYS A 369 2.58 2.49 20.33
C LYS A 369 2.34 1.02 20.68
N LYS A 370 1.50 0.31 19.91
CA LYS A 370 1.22 -1.12 20.11
C LYS A 370 2.49 -1.96 19.99
N SER A 371 3.29 -1.73 18.95
CA SER A 371 4.58 -2.43 18.75
C SER A 371 5.51 -2.23 19.95
N LEU A 372 5.66 -0.99 20.43
CA LEU A 372 6.48 -0.70 21.59
C LEU A 372 5.92 -1.31 22.87
N ASP A 373 4.60 -1.29 23.05
CA ASP A 373 3.95 -1.91 24.20
C ASP A 373 4.07 -3.44 24.16
N GLU A 374 4.11 -4.08 22.99
CA GLU A 374 4.15 -5.55 22.83
C GLU A 374 5.56 -6.13 22.77
N ARG A 375 6.57 -5.29 22.55
CA ARG A 375 7.98 -5.68 22.53
C ARG A 375 8.37 -6.43 23.82
N GLY A 376 8.94 -7.62 23.67
CA GLY A 376 9.37 -8.46 24.79
C GLY A 376 8.26 -9.18 25.55
N LYS A 377 6.98 -9.10 25.12
CA LYS A 377 5.86 -9.74 25.83
C LYS A 377 5.58 -11.17 25.38
N LYS A 378 5.84 -11.49 24.11
CA LYS A 378 5.62 -12.81 23.52
C LYS A 378 6.95 -13.50 23.32
N LYS A 379 6.95 -14.83 23.47
CA LYS A 379 8.13 -15.64 23.19
C LYS A 379 8.31 -15.84 21.69
N THR A 380 9.54 -16.04 21.25
CA THR A 380 9.92 -16.36 19.86
C THR A 380 9.06 -17.48 19.26
N GLU A 381 8.85 -18.59 19.98
CA GLU A 381 8.07 -19.73 19.48
C GLU A 381 6.60 -19.37 19.26
N GLU A 382 6.03 -18.52 20.12
CA GLU A 382 4.65 -18.05 20.00
C GLU A 382 4.48 -17.16 18.76
N LEU A 383 5.43 -16.25 18.52
CA LEU A 383 5.44 -15.36 17.35
C LEU A 383 5.57 -16.14 16.04
N ILE A 384 6.46 -17.14 16.01
CA ILE A 384 6.63 -18.02 14.85
C ILE A 384 5.36 -18.83 14.61
N GLN A 385 4.73 -19.37 15.65
CA GLN A 385 3.47 -20.10 15.52
C GLN A 385 2.35 -19.19 14.95
N GLN A 386 2.25 -17.94 15.41
CA GLN A 386 1.27 -16.98 14.89
C GLN A 386 1.54 -16.63 13.43
N LEU A 387 2.81 -16.42 13.05
CA LEU A 387 3.20 -16.20 11.65
C LEU A 387 2.85 -17.41 10.78
N ASN A 388 3.16 -18.63 11.22
CA ASN A 388 2.81 -19.84 10.48
C ASN A 388 1.29 -19.98 10.34
N GLN A 389 0.48 -19.68 11.36
CA GLN A 389 -0.99 -19.71 11.23
C GLN A 389 -1.51 -18.70 10.19
N LEU A 390 -0.90 -17.52 10.10
CA LEU A 390 -1.22 -16.55 9.06
C LEU A 390 -0.78 -17.07 7.69
N LEU A 391 0.42 -17.63 7.57
CA LEU A 391 1.00 -18.06 6.29
C LEU A 391 0.45 -19.40 5.77
N GLU A 392 0.08 -20.35 6.62
CA GLU A 392 -0.48 -21.67 6.27
C GLU A 392 -1.85 -21.57 5.58
N TYR A 393 -2.59 -20.48 5.80
CA TYR A 393 -3.80 -20.19 5.03
C TYR A 393 -3.53 -19.95 3.53
N GLU A 394 -2.27 -19.86 3.11
CA GLU A 394 -1.84 -19.66 1.72
C GLU A 394 -1.32 -20.93 1.05
N THR A 395 -1.03 -21.98 1.82
CA THR A 395 -0.32 -23.19 1.36
C THR A 395 -1.16 -24.45 1.56
N ILE A 396 -2.35 -24.48 0.97
CA ILE A 396 -2.92 -25.78 0.57
C ILE A 396 -2.27 -26.12 -0.78
N LEU A 397 -1.19 -26.93 -0.70
CA LEU A 397 -0.40 -27.59 -1.78
C LEU A 397 0.98 -26.96 -2.09
N LEU A 398 2.06 -27.49 -1.50
CA LEU A 398 3.03 -28.40 -2.17
C LEU A 398 4.38 -28.48 -1.45
N ASP A 399 4.81 -29.71 -1.20
CA ASP A 399 6.20 -30.12 -1.10
C ASP A 399 6.95 -29.69 -2.38
N SER A 400 7.76 -28.65 -2.31
CA SER A 400 8.80 -28.39 -3.32
C SER A 400 10.11 -28.08 -2.63
N GLU A 401 10.83 -29.14 -2.30
CA GLU A 401 12.25 -29.07 -1.98
C GLU A 401 13.01 -28.77 -3.28
N SER A 402 13.20 -27.49 -3.62
CA SER A 402 14.38 -26.92 -4.32
C SER A 402 14.07 -25.57 -4.98
N PRO A 403 15.01 -24.61 -5.00
CA PRO A 403 14.89 -23.41 -5.83
C PRO A 403 14.78 -23.80 -7.32
N PRO A 404 13.94 -23.12 -8.12
CA PRO A 404 13.95 -23.33 -9.56
C PRO A 404 15.35 -22.94 -10.08
N HIS A 405 16.00 -23.88 -10.77
CA HIS A 405 17.27 -23.60 -11.45
C HIS A 405 17.09 -22.42 -12.41
N GLN A 406 17.99 -21.45 -12.30
CA GLN A 406 18.10 -20.23 -13.11
C GLN A 406 18.01 -20.48 -14.62
#